data_AF-A0A662CEK4-F1
#
_entry.id   AF-A0A662CEK4-F1
#
_cell.length_a   1.000
_cell.length_b   1.000
_cell.length_c   1.000
_cell.angle_alpha   90.00
_cell.angle_beta   90.00
_cell.angle_gamma   90.00
#
_symmetry.space_group_name_H-M   'P 1'
#
loop_
_entity.id
_entity.type
_entity.pdbx_description
1 polymer ?
#
loop_
_entity_poly.entity_id
_entity_poly.type
_entity_poly.pdbx_seq_one_letter_code
_entity_poly.pdbx_strand_id
1 'polypeptide(L)'
;MAVKEPFMVKTVIGNTDLELAADSGESLLIKDVQIYNPSSNYVTLTIDKVTVGYFRVGGVLGSHLPFLNARSQHSHDWKTSSTAEGDQTSFAGLVDAGGNEVAAKMIGGLSKDTTYRRVAQLAKSPMQGMKTILGLLWEKGIFKGYPVATGQTFKISGAKQSGAIQLVIYEVHDEEDITPDMQNGTEATEYVFLNYGNCGANVNKDGDTLYNTPKSPAQFPDFPFGKVVDPKKEITIFGVCASDFAPKENDGTNYCYTKYLKFIRGRKTLFDEDLNGLLLYAPFATALGNMDMVGEGQSIIGNYSDVDMKEPLFFPTPLVYGPGEELNIYLTTVKGGNGQNISTLEHEIALIERVKLLE
;
A
#
# COMPACT_ATOMS: atom_id res chain seq x y z
N MET A 1 20.34 -15.53 21.58
CA MET A 1 20.19 -15.95 20.19
C MET A 1 21.47 -15.64 19.45
N ALA A 2 22.19 -16.69 19.08
CA ALA A 2 23.43 -16.58 18.32
C ALA A 2 23.05 -16.55 16.84
N VAL A 3 23.11 -15.37 16.24
CA VAL A 3 22.88 -15.21 14.80
C VAL A 3 24.03 -15.90 14.07
N LYS A 4 23.72 -16.93 13.29
CA LYS A 4 24.68 -17.60 12.40
C LYS A 4 25.01 -16.72 11.21
N GLU A 5 23.96 -16.28 10.50
CA GLU A 5 24.08 -15.40 9.34
C GLU A 5 23.08 -14.24 9.47
N PRO A 6 23.55 -12.99 9.69
CA PRO A 6 22.67 -11.85 9.97
C PRO A 6 21.97 -11.28 8.72
N PHE A 7 22.37 -11.73 7.53
CA PHE A 7 21.83 -11.25 6.28
C PHE A 7 21.91 -12.31 5.19
N MET A 8 20.75 -12.89 4.88
CA MET A 8 20.58 -13.83 3.78
C MET A 8 19.46 -13.35 2.87
N VAL A 9 19.57 -13.68 1.58
CA VAL A 9 18.61 -13.31 0.55
C VAL A 9 18.25 -14.53 -0.27
N LYS A 10 16.95 -14.76 -0.47
CA LYS A 10 16.44 -15.72 -1.44
C LYS A 10 15.66 -15.00 -2.52
N THR A 11 15.86 -15.38 -3.78
CA THR A 11 15.17 -14.78 -4.92
C THR A 11 14.64 -15.86 -5.84
N VAL A 12 13.40 -15.68 -6.30
CA VAL A 12 12.75 -16.49 -7.33
C VAL A 12 12.24 -15.57 -8.42
N ILE A 13 12.52 -15.93 -9.68
CA ILE A 13 12.09 -15.19 -10.86
C ILE A 13 11.17 -16.09 -11.69
N GLY A 14 10.05 -15.54 -12.15
CA GLY A 14 9.15 -16.17 -13.09
C GLY A 14 7.98 -16.93 -12.46
N ASN A 15 7.55 -17.99 -13.14
CA ASN A 15 6.29 -18.72 -12.91
C ASN A 15 6.30 -19.69 -11.72
N THR A 16 7.09 -19.43 -10.68
CA THR A 16 7.22 -20.33 -9.52
C THR A 16 7.02 -19.54 -8.25
N ASP A 17 6.27 -20.10 -7.31
CA ASP A 17 6.10 -19.53 -5.97
C ASP A 17 7.41 -19.70 -5.17
N LEU A 18 7.81 -18.67 -4.42
CA LEU A 18 9.00 -18.76 -3.56
C LEU A 18 8.69 -19.63 -2.34
N GLU A 19 9.53 -20.63 -2.11
CA GLU A 19 9.51 -21.50 -0.93
C GLU A 19 10.89 -21.46 -0.26
N LEU A 20 10.94 -21.40 1.06
CA LEU A 20 12.16 -21.35 1.88
C LEU A 20 11.95 -22.22 3.13
N ALA A 21 12.65 -23.34 3.20
CA ALA A 21 12.60 -24.26 4.34
C ALA A 21 13.80 -24.03 5.27
N ALA A 22 13.58 -24.22 6.57
CA ALA A 22 14.64 -24.27 7.55
C ALA A 22 15.19 -25.71 7.63
N ASP A 23 16.46 -25.90 7.27
CA ASP A 23 17.11 -27.21 7.29
C ASP A 23 17.42 -27.66 8.73
N SER A 24 17.77 -28.94 8.92
CA SER A 24 18.13 -29.47 10.24
C SER A 24 19.35 -28.73 10.81
N GLY A 25 19.23 -28.29 12.08
CA GLY A 25 20.28 -27.54 12.77
C GLY A 25 20.23 -26.03 12.55
N GLU A 26 19.23 -25.49 11.83
CA GLU A 26 19.03 -24.05 11.67
C GLU A 26 17.55 -23.65 11.77
N SER A 27 17.34 -22.39 12.11
CA SER A 27 16.03 -21.74 12.09
C SER A 27 16.14 -20.38 11.40
N LEU A 28 15.05 -19.88 10.82
CA LEU A 28 15.08 -18.68 9.97
C LEU A 28 14.17 -17.59 10.52
N LEU A 29 14.63 -16.34 10.42
CA LEU A 29 13.82 -15.17 10.75
C LEU A 29 13.66 -14.30 9.50
N ILE A 30 12.46 -14.28 8.92
CA ILE A 30 12.18 -13.46 7.75
C ILE A 30 11.94 -12.01 8.16
N LYS A 31 12.76 -11.08 7.67
CA LYS A 31 12.69 -9.65 8.03
C LYS A 31 11.98 -8.80 7.00
N ASP A 32 12.06 -9.18 5.72
CA ASP A 32 11.46 -8.40 4.64
C ASP A 32 11.09 -9.28 3.44
N VAL A 33 10.12 -8.82 2.66
CA VAL A 33 9.65 -9.44 1.43
C VAL A 33 9.45 -8.36 0.38
N GLN A 34 9.99 -8.59 -0.82
CA GLN A 34 9.81 -7.70 -1.97
C GLN A 34 9.23 -8.48 -3.15
N ILE A 35 8.25 -7.87 -3.81
CA ILE A 35 7.48 -8.45 -4.90
C ILE A 35 7.45 -7.46 -6.07
N TYR A 36 7.82 -7.94 -7.25
CA TYR A 36 7.76 -7.18 -8.49
C TYR A 36 6.89 -7.92 -9.48
N ASN A 37 5.98 -7.19 -10.14
CA ASN A 37 5.10 -7.68 -11.19
C ASN A 37 4.40 -9.01 -10.80
N PRO A 38 3.58 -9.02 -9.74
CA PRO A 38 2.82 -10.20 -9.32
C PRO A 38 1.60 -10.46 -10.21
N SER A 39 1.13 -11.71 -10.29
CA SER A 39 -0.08 -12.07 -11.05
C SER A 39 -1.38 -11.62 -10.39
N SER A 40 -1.35 -11.33 -9.09
CA SER A 40 -2.48 -10.85 -8.29
C SER A 40 -2.13 -9.51 -7.63
N ASN A 41 -3.15 -8.71 -7.31
CA ASN A 41 -2.97 -7.50 -6.49
C ASN A 41 -2.62 -7.82 -5.03
N TYR A 42 -2.68 -9.08 -4.63
CA TYR A 42 -2.42 -9.55 -3.28
C TYR A 42 -1.58 -10.83 -3.26
N VAL A 43 -0.68 -10.92 -2.28
CA VAL A 43 0.08 -12.14 -1.95
C VAL A 43 -0.26 -12.62 -0.56
N THR A 44 -0.18 -13.94 -0.39
CA THR A 44 -0.34 -14.61 0.91
C THR A 44 0.99 -15.23 1.32
N LEU A 45 1.43 -14.90 2.54
CA LEU A 45 2.61 -15.46 3.18
C LEU A 45 2.16 -16.56 4.14
N THR A 46 2.74 -17.75 4.00
CA THR A 46 2.40 -18.90 4.84
C THR A 46 3.65 -19.52 5.44
N ILE A 47 3.57 -20.00 6.67
CA ILE A 47 4.51 -20.96 7.25
C ILE A 47 3.77 -22.28 7.37
N ASP A 48 4.23 -23.29 6.64
CA ASP A 48 3.52 -24.54 6.38
C ASP A 48 2.08 -24.31 5.88
N LYS A 49 1.08 -24.54 6.75
CA LYS A 49 -0.35 -24.37 6.45
C LYS A 49 -0.96 -23.12 7.08
N VAL A 50 -0.20 -22.40 7.91
CA VAL A 50 -0.69 -21.23 8.63
C VAL A 50 -0.41 -19.98 7.81
N THR A 51 -1.45 -19.19 7.55
CA THR A 51 -1.30 -17.87 6.95
C THR A 51 -0.77 -16.89 8.00
N VAL A 52 0.42 -16.37 7.76
CA VAL A 52 1.09 -15.43 8.68
C VAL A 52 1.07 -13.99 8.15
N GLY A 53 0.79 -13.80 6.87
CA GLY A 53 0.72 -12.47 6.28
C GLY A 53 -0.14 -12.42 5.02
N TYR A 54 -0.74 -11.26 4.78
CA TYR A 54 -1.49 -10.95 3.56
C TYR A 54 -1.23 -9.50 3.18
N PHE A 55 -0.75 -9.26 1.95
CA PHE A 55 -0.26 -7.95 1.56
C PHE A 55 -0.71 -7.56 0.16
N ARG A 56 -1.10 -6.29 0.01
CA ARG A 56 -1.32 -5.68 -1.29
C ARG A 56 0.02 -5.46 -1.99
N VAL A 57 0.13 -5.95 -3.23
CA VAL A 57 1.33 -5.91 -4.07
C VAL A 57 1.08 -5.37 -5.48
N GLY A 58 -0.11 -4.81 -5.72
CA GLY A 58 -0.50 -4.22 -6.99
C GLY A 58 -1.86 -3.53 -6.92
N GLY A 59 -2.38 -3.13 -8.07
CA GLY A 59 -3.61 -2.35 -8.18
C GLY A 59 -3.37 -0.84 -8.19
N VAL A 60 -4.45 -0.06 -8.17
CA VAL A 60 -4.42 1.41 -8.32
C VAL A 60 -3.64 2.08 -7.18
N LEU A 61 -3.77 1.55 -5.96
CA LEU A 61 -3.11 2.06 -4.76
C LEU A 61 -1.68 1.53 -4.57
N GLY A 62 -1.16 0.74 -5.51
CA GLY A 62 0.20 0.22 -5.49
C GLY A 62 0.47 -0.91 -4.49
N SER A 63 1.75 -1.24 -4.38
CA SER A 63 2.33 -2.33 -3.58
C SER A 63 2.87 -1.82 -2.24
N HIS A 64 2.58 -2.52 -1.16
CA HIS A 64 3.24 -2.34 0.15
C HIS A 64 4.53 -3.13 0.30
N LEU A 65 4.79 -4.09 -0.61
CA LEU A 65 6.02 -4.88 -0.68
C LEU A 65 6.75 -4.63 -2.01
N PRO A 66 6.97 -3.37 -2.44
CA PRO A 66 7.54 -3.14 -3.75
C PRO A 66 9.02 -3.54 -3.77
N PHE A 67 9.50 -3.96 -4.93
CA PHE A 67 10.92 -3.77 -5.21
C PHE A 67 11.18 -2.26 -5.25
N LEU A 68 12.01 -1.80 -4.33
CA LEU A 68 12.37 -0.39 -4.24
C LEU A 68 13.11 -0.02 -5.51
N ASN A 69 12.39 0.68 -6.40
CA ASN A 69 12.96 1.12 -7.65
C ASN A 69 13.98 2.22 -7.35
N ALA A 70 15.26 1.84 -7.22
CA ALA A 70 16.39 2.75 -7.24
C ALA A 70 16.62 3.34 -8.66
N ARG A 71 15.56 3.46 -9.47
CA ARG A 71 15.60 4.07 -10.79
C ARG A 71 15.29 5.54 -10.65
N SER A 72 16.34 6.36 -10.59
CA SER A 72 16.24 7.83 -10.58
C SER A 72 15.84 8.43 -11.94
N GLN A 73 15.24 7.67 -12.86
CA GLN A 73 14.87 8.14 -14.20
C GLN A 73 13.70 7.33 -14.78
N HIS A 74 12.74 8.01 -15.42
CA HIS A 74 11.87 7.43 -16.45
C HIS A 74 11.93 8.31 -17.71
N SER A 75 11.71 7.71 -18.87
CA SER A 75 11.80 8.39 -20.17
C SER A 75 10.62 8.04 -21.06
N HIS A 76 10.10 9.03 -21.78
CA HIS A 76 9.15 8.83 -22.86
C HIS A 76 9.86 8.89 -24.22
N ASP A 77 9.50 7.97 -25.11
CA ASP A 77 9.85 8.02 -26.53
C ASP A 77 8.68 8.62 -27.30
N TRP A 78 8.93 9.64 -28.10
CA TRP A 78 7.93 10.30 -28.94
C TRP A 78 8.21 9.95 -30.39
N LYS A 79 7.19 9.45 -31.10
CA LYS A 79 7.25 9.12 -32.51
C LYS A 79 6.36 10.07 -33.30
N THR A 80 6.95 10.81 -34.22
CA THR A 80 6.19 11.64 -35.18
C THR A 80 5.58 10.74 -36.27
N SER A 81 4.38 11.08 -36.75
CA SER A 81 3.75 10.36 -37.87
C SER A 81 4.40 10.73 -39.21
N SER A 82 4.06 9.98 -40.25
CA SER A 82 4.56 10.18 -41.61
C SER A 82 3.88 11.34 -42.37
N THR A 83 2.87 11.98 -41.78
CA THR A 83 1.98 12.92 -42.49
C THR A 83 2.04 14.38 -42.02
N ALA A 84 2.84 14.74 -41.00
CA ALA A 84 3.03 16.14 -40.62
C ALA A 84 4.42 16.43 -40.04
N GLU A 85 5.10 17.43 -40.59
CA GLU A 85 6.20 18.14 -39.92
C GLU A 85 5.59 19.03 -38.83
N GLY A 86 6.20 19.09 -37.64
CA GLY A 86 5.72 19.97 -36.56
C GLY A 86 5.98 21.43 -36.90
N ASP A 87 4.95 22.29 -36.84
CA ASP A 87 5.09 23.74 -37.00
C ASP A 87 5.94 24.32 -35.84
N GLN A 88 7.01 25.03 -36.17
CA GLN A 88 7.96 25.63 -35.20
C GLN A 88 7.37 26.82 -34.42
N THR A 89 6.15 27.25 -34.71
CA THR A 89 5.60 28.52 -34.21
C THR A 89 4.50 28.38 -33.16
N SER A 90 3.97 27.18 -32.93
CA SER A 90 2.81 26.97 -32.05
C SER A 90 3.02 25.80 -31.09
N PHE A 91 3.40 26.08 -29.85
CA PHE A 91 3.51 25.08 -28.78
C PHE A 91 2.58 25.41 -27.63
N ALA A 92 1.90 24.40 -27.07
CA ALA A 92 1.26 24.52 -25.77
C ALA A 92 2.35 24.41 -24.68
N GLY A 93 2.40 25.38 -23.77
CA GLY A 93 3.30 25.33 -22.61
C GLY A 93 2.99 24.10 -21.74
N LEU A 94 4.03 23.43 -21.24
CA LEU A 94 3.86 22.42 -20.20
C LEU A 94 3.74 23.14 -18.87
N VAL A 95 2.74 22.76 -18.08
CA VAL A 95 2.62 23.18 -16.69
C VAL A 95 3.18 22.09 -15.78
N ASP A 96 3.92 22.47 -14.74
CA ASP A 96 4.31 21.53 -13.69
C ASP A 96 3.09 21.15 -12.83
N ALA A 97 3.29 20.21 -11.90
CA ALA A 97 2.27 19.81 -10.94
C ALA A 97 1.80 20.95 -10.02
N GLY A 98 2.50 22.09 -9.99
CA GLY A 98 2.11 23.31 -9.30
C GLY A 98 1.37 24.33 -10.19
N GLY A 99 1.09 23.99 -11.45
CA GLY A 99 0.42 24.87 -12.41
C GLY A 99 1.33 25.97 -12.98
N ASN A 100 2.64 25.95 -12.69
CA ASN A 100 3.57 26.91 -13.28
C ASN A 100 3.95 26.44 -14.68
N GLU A 101 3.93 27.35 -15.64
CA GLU A 101 4.49 27.08 -16.97
C GLU A 101 5.99 26.80 -16.83
N VAL A 102 6.38 25.56 -17.08
CA VAL A 102 7.78 25.15 -17.10
C VAL A 102 8.34 25.64 -18.42
N ALA A 103 9.48 26.33 -18.38
CA ALA A 103 10.18 26.86 -19.56
C ALA A 103 10.77 25.77 -20.49
N ALA A 104 10.13 24.61 -20.60
CA ALA A 104 10.41 23.61 -21.61
C ALA A 104 9.58 23.96 -22.86
N LYS A 105 10.12 24.85 -23.69
CA LYS A 105 9.69 24.94 -25.10
C LYS A 105 9.92 23.56 -25.71
N MET A 106 8.85 22.85 -26.05
CA MET A 106 8.95 21.50 -26.59
C MET A 106 9.49 21.52 -28.03
N ILE A 107 10.82 21.64 -28.15
CA ILE A 107 11.64 21.30 -29.31
C ILE A 107 11.36 22.13 -30.59
N GLY A 108 12.22 23.10 -30.87
CA GLY A 108 12.34 23.62 -32.23
C GLY A 108 13.05 22.61 -33.15
N GLY A 109 12.44 22.27 -34.30
CA GLY A 109 13.11 21.53 -35.38
C GLY A 109 12.95 20.00 -35.40
N LEU A 110 11.73 19.47 -35.24
CA LEU A 110 11.48 18.03 -35.42
C LEU A 110 11.47 17.65 -36.91
N SER A 111 12.08 16.51 -37.24
CA SER A 111 12.10 15.89 -38.57
C SER A 111 11.06 14.77 -38.64
N LYS A 112 10.43 14.59 -39.81
CA LYS A 112 9.48 13.49 -40.05
C LYS A 112 10.14 12.12 -39.83
N ASP A 113 9.32 11.12 -39.51
CA ASP A 113 9.72 9.71 -39.29
C ASP A 113 10.85 9.51 -38.26
N THR A 114 11.06 10.47 -37.35
CA THR A 114 12.14 10.41 -36.36
C THR A 114 11.59 10.04 -34.99
N THR A 115 12.25 9.10 -34.30
CA THR A 115 11.95 8.76 -32.91
C THR A 115 12.83 9.59 -32.00
N TYR A 116 12.22 10.50 -31.25
CA TYR A 116 12.93 11.31 -30.26
C TYR A 116 12.83 10.63 -28.91
N ARG A 117 13.99 10.31 -28.33
CA ARG A 117 14.08 9.56 -27.08
C ARG A 117 14.32 10.51 -25.92
N ARG A 118 13.64 10.26 -24.80
CA ARG A 118 13.89 10.93 -23.49
C ARG A 118 13.57 12.43 -23.47
N VAL A 119 12.49 12.86 -24.12
CA VAL A 119 12.15 14.29 -24.29
C VAL A 119 11.63 14.96 -23.01
N ALA A 120 10.74 14.31 -22.27
CA ALA A 120 10.23 14.84 -21.00
C ALA A 120 11.04 14.22 -19.85
N GLN A 121 11.93 14.98 -19.24
CA GLN A 121 12.58 14.57 -17.99
C GLN A 121 11.64 14.90 -16.82
N LEU A 122 10.58 14.11 -16.66
CA LEU A 122 9.82 14.12 -15.41
C LEU A 122 10.64 13.34 -14.38
N ALA A 123 11.20 14.03 -13.40
CA ALA A 123 11.88 13.37 -12.30
C ALA A 123 10.83 12.59 -11.49
N LYS A 124 10.87 11.25 -11.52
CA LYS A 124 10.36 10.50 -10.37
C LYS A 124 11.32 10.78 -9.24
N SER A 125 10.83 11.30 -8.12
CA SER A 125 11.64 11.38 -6.92
C SER A 125 12.17 9.96 -6.64
N PRO A 126 13.49 9.78 -6.48
CA PRO A 126 14.02 8.45 -6.24
C PRO A 126 13.36 7.87 -4.98
N MET A 127 12.93 6.61 -5.03
CA MET A 127 12.53 5.85 -3.81
C MET A 127 13.73 5.56 -2.89
N GLN A 128 14.80 6.36 -2.99
CA GLN A 128 16.02 6.19 -2.21
C GLN A 128 15.70 6.36 -0.73
N GLY A 129 15.87 5.28 0.03
CA GLY A 129 15.63 5.25 1.47
C GLY A 129 14.23 4.78 1.87
N MET A 130 13.26 4.70 0.95
CA MET A 130 11.97 4.07 1.26
C MET A 130 12.19 2.58 1.52
N LYS A 131 11.46 2.02 2.49
CA LYS A 131 11.42 0.58 2.77
C LYS A 131 10.08 0.00 2.33
N THR A 132 9.97 -1.31 2.24
CA THR A 132 8.65 -1.96 2.24
C THR A 132 7.92 -1.62 3.55
N ILE A 133 6.61 -1.85 3.61
CA ILE A 133 5.89 -1.68 4.87
C ILE A 133 6.47 -2.57 5.97
N LEU A 134 6.90 -3.81 5.65
CA LEU A 134 7.53 -4.72 6.60
C LEU A 134 8.84 -4.13 7.14
N GLY A 135 9.68 -3.59 6.25
CA GLY A 135 10.91 -2.93 6.65
C GLY A 135 10.69 -1.70 7.54
N LEU A 136 9.65 -0.91 7.27
CA LEU A 136 9.26 0.23 8.11
C LEU A 136 8.77 -0.23 9.50
N LEU A 137 7.93 -1.27 9.53
CA LEU A 137 7.40 -1.82 10.79
C LEU A 137 8.48 -2.50 11.63
N TRP A 138 9.48 -3.10 10.99
CA TRP A 138 10.67 -3.63 11.63
C TRP A 138 11.47 -2.53 12.33
N GLU A 139 11.74 -1.40 11.65
CA GLU A 139 12.46 -0.27 12.25
C GLU A 139 11.72 0.35 13.44
N LYS A 140 10.40 0.37 13.39
CA LYS A 140 9.57 0.85 14.50
C LYS A 140 9.43 -0.17 15.64
N GLY A 141 10.00 -1.37 15.50
CA GLY A 141 9.92 -2.45 16.49
C GLY A 141 8.51 -3.03 16.67
N ILE A 142 7.60 -2.74 15.73
CA ILE A 142 6.22 -3.25 15.75
C ILE A 142 6.22 -4.68 15.21
N PHE A 143 6.89 -4.90 14.07
CA PHE A 143 7.04 -6.20 13.43
C PHE A 143 8.38 -6.83 13.82
N LYS A 144 8.34 -8.06 14.34
CA LYS A 144 9.53 -8.81 14.79
C LYS A 144 10.01 -9.87 13.82
N GLY A 145 9.49 -9.89 12.59
CA GLY A 145 9.79 -10.90 11.59
C GLY A 145 8.76 -12.03 11.53
N TYR A 146 8.91 -12.92 10.56
CA TYR A 146 8.22 -14.21 10.52
C TYR A 146 9.19 -15.32 10.95
N PRO A 147 8.95 -15.96 12.10
CA PRO A 147 9.80 -17.02 12.63
C PRO A 147 9.49 -18.34 11.92
N VAL A 148 10.51 -18.97 11.32
CA VAL A 148 10.42 -20.27 10.64
C VAL A 148 11.30 -21.24 11.42
N ALA A 149 10.67 -22.05 12.26
CA ALA A 149 11.39 -23.04 13.05
C ALA A 149 11.91 -24.18 12.16
N THR A 150 12.89 -24.93 12.67
CA THR A 150 13.48 -26.08 11.97
C THR A 150 12.40 -27.05 11.47
N GLY A 151 12.50 -27.43 10.19
CA GLY A 151 11.53 -28.31 9.53
C GLY A 151 10.27 -27.62 9.00
N GLN A 152 10.06 -26.32 9.26
CA GLN A 152 8.97 -25.54 8.66
C GLN A 152 9.39 -24.92 7.33
N THR A 153 8.39 -24.66 6.47
CA THR A 153 8.60 -23.98 5.18
C THR A 153 7.81 -22.69 5.08
N PHE A 154 8.52 -21.59 4.84
CA PHE A 154 7.93 -20.31 4.44
C PHE A 154 7.62 -20.30 2.94
N LYS A 155 6.44 -19.79 2.57
CA LYS A 155 6.00 -19.72 1.18
C LYS A 155 5.28 -18.42 0.85
N ILE A 156 5.53 -17.91 -0.35
CA ILE A 156 4.82 -16.79 -0.95
C ILE A 156 3.93 -17.33 -2.06
N SER A 157 2.63 -17.02 -1.99
CA SER A 157 1.67 -17.40 -3.02
C SER A 157 0.92 -16.19 -3.58
N GLY A 158 0.48 -16.30 -4.84
CA GLY A 158 -0.22 -15.22 -5.56
C GLY A 158 0.69 -14.31 -6.38
N ALA A 159 2.01 -14.50 -6.32
CA ALA A 159 2.97 -13.72 -7.08
C ALA A 159 3.30 -14.33 -8.45
N LYS A 160 3.32 -15.67 -8.57
CA LYS A 160 3.87 -16.37 -9.75
C LYS A 160 3.29 -15.87 -11.08
N GLN A 161 4.17 -15.45 -11.97
CA GLN A 161 3.93 -15.25 -13.40
C GLN A 161 5.26 -15.00 -14.12
N SER A 162 5.26 -14.98 -15.46
CA SER A 162 6.48 -14.94 -16.28
C SER A 162 7.44 -13.80 -15.92
N GLY A 163 6.91 -12.63 -15.55
CA GLY A 163 7.71 -11.47 -15.17
C GLY A 163 7.80 -11.20 -13.67
N ALA A 164 7.33 -12.12 -12.81
CA ALA A 164 7.33 -11.92 -11.38
C ALA A 164 8.75 -12.07 -10.80
N ILE A 165 9.09 -11.23 -9.82
CA ILE A 165 10.27 -11.42 -8.97
C ILE A 165 9.79 -11.44 -7.53
N GLN A 166 10.22 -12.45 -6.78
CA GLN A 166 9.96 -12.61 -5.36
C GLN A 166 11.30 -12.64 -4.65
N LEU A 167 11.49 -11.78 -3.66
CA LEU A 167 12.71 -11.72 -2.85
C LEU A 167 12.37 -11.71 -1.37
N VAL A 168 13.10 -12.49 -0.60
CA VAL A 168 12.99 -12.60 0.84
C VAL A 168 14.33 -12.26 1.47
N ILE A 169 14.33 -11.37 2.45
CA ILE A 169 15.50 -11.03 3.28
C ILE A 169 15.29 -11.66 4.65
N TYR A 170 16.26 -12.44 5.12
CA TYR A 170 16.14 -13.22 6.35
C TYR A 170 17.46 -13.34 7.10
N GLU A 171 17.39 -13.84 8.32
CA GLU A 171 18.53 -14.24 9.15
C GLU A 171 18.50 -15.75 9.36
N VAL A 172 19.67 -16.34 9.57
CA VAL A 172 19.82 -17.74 10.00
C VAL A 172 20.29 -17.75 11.45
N HIS A 173 19.62 -18.55 12.25
CA HIS A 173 19.85 -18.72 13.68
C HIS A 173 20.07 -20.21 13.99
N ASP A 174 20.48 -20.51 15.22
CA ASP A 174 20.50 -21.88 15.72
C ASP A 174 19.07 -22.45 15.85
N GLU A 175 18.93 -23.78 15.78
CA GLU A 175 17.63 -24.48 15.75
C GLU A 175 16.67 -24.09 16.90
N GLU A 176 17.21 -23.83 18.09
CA GLU A 176 16.42 -23.49 19.29
C GLU A 176 16.15 -21.97 19.44
N ASP A 177 16.78 -21.13 18.62
CA ASP A 177 16.70 -19.67 18.79
C ASP A 177 15.41 -19.08 18.21
N ILE A 178 14.85 -19.64 17.12
CA ILE A 178 13.60 -19.17 16.52
C ILE A 178 12.53 -20.25 16.69
N THR A 179 11.48 -19.93 17.46
CA THR A 179 10.45 -20.88 17.85
C THR A 179 9.08 -20.55 17.24
N PRO A 180 8.19 -21.55 17.06
CA PRO A 180 6.87 -21.37 16.46
C PRO A 180 5.91 -20.44 17.21
N ASP A 181 6.12 -20.25 18.52
CA ASP A 181 5.28 -19.43 19.42
C ASP A 181 5.67 -17.95 19.45
N MET A 182 6.81 -17.58 18.84
CA MET A 182 7.20 -16.18 18.64
C MET A 182 6.16 -15.45 17.79
N GLN A 183 6.11 -14.12 17.93
CA GLN A 183 5.18 -13.27 17.18
C GLN A 183 5.19 -13.58 15.67
N ASN A 184 4.00 -13.73 15.08
CA ASN A 184 3.80 -14.15 13.68
C ASN A 184 4.26 -15.57 13.31
N GLY A 185 4.58 -16.40 14.30
CA GLY A 185 4.83 -17.83 14.12
C GLY A 185 3.54 -18.65 14.01
N THR A 186 3.69 -19.94 13.73
CA THR A 186 2.55 -20.84 13.51
C THR A 186 1.76 -21.16 14.78
N GLU A 187 2.36 -21.01 15.96
CA GLU A 187 1.76 -21.26 17.26
C GLU A 187 1.66 -19.96 18.09
N ALA A 188 1.84 -18.81 17.45
CA ALA A 188 1.89 -17.52 18.11
C ALA A 188 0.55 -17.15 18.75
N THR A 189 0.63 -16.63 19.98
CA THR A 189 -0.52 -16.00 20.66
C THR A 189 -0.67 -14.52 20.31
N GLU A 190 0.32 -13.94 19.62
CA GLU A 190 0.29 -12.60 19.07
C GLU A 190 0.80 -12.55 17.62
N TYR A 191 0.15 -11.75 16.78
CA TYR A 191 0.60 -11.49 15.42
C TYR A 191 0.28 -10.06 14.99
N VAL A 192 1.10 -9.55 14.07
CA VAL A 192 0.97 -8.25 13.43
C VAL A 192 0.62 -8.47 11.97
N PHE A 193 -0.40 -7.77 11.48
CA PHE A 193 -0.80 -7.82 10.09
C PHE A 193 -1.35 -6.48 9.62
N LEU A 194 -1.48 -6.33 8.30
CA LEU A 194 -2.19 -5.22 7.71
C LEU A 194 -3.61 -5.65 7.44
N ASN A 195 -4.57 -4.96 8.06
CA ASN A 195 -5.98 -5.25 7.87
C ASN A 195 -6.57 -4.33 6.81
N TYR A 196 -6.92 -4.90 5.66
CA TYR A 196 -7.42 -4.14 4.50
C TYR A 196 -8.95 -4.10 4.48
N GLY A 197 -9.51 -2.95 4.11
CA GLY A 197 -10.97 -2.80 3.98
C GLY A 197 -11.40 -1.65 3.08
N ASN A 198 -12.64 -1.72 2.58
CA ASN A 198 -13.27 -0.68 1.76
C ASN A 198 -14.76 -0.48 2.14
N CYS A 199 -15.47 0.37 1.39
CA CYS A 199 -16.89 0.69 1.64
C CYS A 199 -17.89 -0.29 0.99
N GLY A 200 -17.42 -1.34 0.33
CA GLY A 200 -18.25 -2.39 -0.29
C GLY A 200 -18.88 -2.03 -1.65
N ALA A 201 -18.90 -0.76 -2.04
CA ALA A 201 -19.41 -0.30 -3.32
C ALA A 201 -18.69 0.98 -3.77
N ASN A 202 -18.92 1.40 -5.02
CA ASN A 202 -18.40 2.68 -5.51
C ASN A 202 -18.94 3.83 -4.66
N VAL A 203 -18.08 4.79 -4.32
CA VAL A 203 -18.45 5.99 -3.58
C VAL A 203 -18.72 7.13 -4.55
N ASN A 204 -19.98 7.56 -4.63
CA ASN A 204 -20.43 8.69 -5.45
C ASN A 204 -21.53 9.47 -4.73
N LYS A 205 -21.18 10.01 -3.55
CA LYS A 205 -22.08 10.84 -2.75
C LYS A 205 -21.29 11.88 -1.98
N ASP A 206 -21.98 12.91 -1.54
CA ASP A 206 -21.45 13.88 -0.58
C ASP A 206 -21.58 13.30 0.85
N GLY A 207 -20.59 13.57 1.70
CA GLY A 207 -20.58 13.16 3.10
C GLY A 207 -20.00 11.76 3.36
N ASP A 208 -20.45 11.13 4.44
CA ASP A 208 -19.77 9.99 5.06
C ASP A 208 -20.21 8.63 4.48
N THR A 209 -19.24 7.77 4.16
CA THR A 209 -19.42 6.38 3.76
C THR A 209 -18.64 5.46 4.70
N LEU A 210 -19.29 4.45 5.27
CA LEU A 210 -18.68 3.54 6.22
C LEU A 210 -17.74 2.54 5.53
N TYR A 211 -16.55 2.35 6.07
CA TYR A 211 -15.68 1.21 5.79
C TYR A 211 -16.20 -0.03 6.53
N ASN A 212 -16.86 -0.93 5.80
CA ASN A 212 -17.55 -2.08 6.39
C ASN A 212 -17.29 -3.41 5.65
N THR A 213 -16.43 -3.39 4.64
CA THR A 213 -16.16 -4.56 3.81
C THR A 213 -14.70 -4.97 3.97
N PRO A 214 -14.42 -6.06 4.70
CA PRO A 214 -13.07 -6.57 4.88
C PRO A 214 -12.53 -7.14 3.57
N LYS A 215 -11.21 -7.01 3.37
CA LYS A 215 -10.46 -7.56 2.23
C LYS A 215 -9.45 -8.60 2.66
N SER A 216 -9.12 -8.64 3.95
CA SER A 216 -8.28 -9.65 4.57
C SER A 216 -8.92 -11.05 4.46
N PRO A 217 -8.12 -12.12 4.31
CA PRO A 217 -8.61 -13.50 4.38
C PRO A 217 -9.29 -13.81 5.72
N ALA A 218 -10.23 -14.76 5.71
CA ALA A 218 -11.05 -15.11 6.88
C ALA A 218 -10.27 -15.66 8.09
N GLN A 219 -8.98 -15.97 7.94
CA GLN A 219 -8.10 -16.33 9.05
C GLN A 219 -7.78 -15.13 9.97
N PHE A 220 -7.88 -13.92 9.43
CA PHE A 220 -7.67 -12.67 10.16
C PHE A 220 -9.01 -12.09 10.65
N PRO A 221 -9.02 -11.29 11.73
CA PRO A 221 -10.24 -10.63 12.17
C PRO A 221 -10.71 -9.58 11.17
N ASP A 222 -12.03 -9.53 10.96
CA ASP A 222 -12.68 -8.52 10.11
C ASP A 222 -12.77 -7.14 10.78
N PHE A 223 -12.68 -7.06 12.12
CA PHE A 223 -12.69 -5.79 12.86
C PHE A 223 -11.59 -4.85 12.34
N PRO A 224 -11.86 -3.56 12.09
CA PRO A 224 -13.10 -2.83 12.36
C PRO A 224 -14.09 -2.77 11.18
N PHE A 225 -13.85 -3.52 10.11
CA PHE A 225 -14.66 -3.49 8.89
C PHE A 225 -15.95 -4.29 9.04
N GLY A 226 -16.96 -3.65 9.64
CA GLY A 226 -18.31 -4.21 9.76
C GLY A 226 -18.47 -5.25 10.88
N LYS A 227 -17.46 -5.40 11.74
CA LYS A 227 -17.44 -6.31 12.89
C LYS A 227 -16.86 -5.62 14.12
N VAL A 228 -17.25 -6.13 15.29
CA VAL A 228 -16.65 -5.79 16.59
C VAL A 228 -15.47 -6.72 16.90
N VAL A 229 -14.67 -6.40 17.90
CA VAL A 229 -13.57 -7.28 18.34
C VAL A 229 -14.12 -8.61 18.85
N ASP A 230 -13.52 -9.72 18.40
CA ASP A 230 -13.93 -11.07 18.80
C ASP A 230 -13.77 -11.30 20.32
N PRO A 231 -14.61 -12.15 20.95
CA PRO A 231 -14.62 -12.38 22.40
C PRO A 231 -13.30 -12.82 23.05
N LYS A 232 -12.37 -13.39 22.27
CA LYS A 232 -11.08 -13.93 22.74
C LYS A 232 -9.87 -13.19 22.16
N LYS A 233 -10.07 -11.98 21.68
CA LYS A 233 -9.02 -11.19 21.05
C LYS A 233 -8.96 -9.82 21.68
N GLU A 234 -7.74 -9.30 21.77
CA GLU A 234 -7.45 -7.89 21.97
C GLU A 234 -6.77 -7.40 20.69
N ILE A 235 -7.22 -6.26 20.16
CA ILE A 235 -6.68 -5.67 18.93
C ILE A 235 -6.04 -4.33 19.28
N THR A 236 -4.76 -4.19 18.96
CA THR A 236 -4.01 -2.93 19.05
C THR A 236 -3.84 -2.36 17.64
N ILE A 237 -4.30 -1.14 17.39
CA ILE A 237 -4.09 -0.41 16.13
C ILE A 237 -2.95 0.59 16.32
N PHE A 238 -1.85 0.40 15.58
CA PHE A 238 -0.68 1.29 15.63
C PHE A 238 -0.79 2.49 14.69
N GLY A 239 -1.50 2.32 13.57
CA GLY A 239 -1.61 3.35 12.55
C GLY A 239 -2.49 2.94 11.39
N VAL A 240 -2.60 3.85 10.42
CA VAL A 240 -3.41 3.69 9.21
C VAL A 240 -2.63 4.08 7.96
N CYS A 241 -2.78 3.26 6.93
CA CYS A 241 -2.38 3.53 5.56
C CYS A 241 -3.62 3.91 4.74
N ALA A 242 -3.61 5.08 4.13
CA ALA A 242 -4.66 5.55 3.22
C ALA A 242 -4.09 6.59 2.25
N SER A 243 -4.63 6.66 1.04
CA SER A 243 -4.35 7.74 0.09
C SER A 243 -5.57 8.65 -0.02
N ASP A 244 -5.33 9.94 -0.10
CA ASP A 244 -6.30 10.85 -0.70
C ASP A 244 -6.46 10.52 -2.18
N PHE A 245 -7.67 10.70 -2.71
CA PHE A 245 -8.02 10.22 -4.03
C PHE A 245 -9.03 11.12 -4.73
N ALA A 246 -8.78 11.36 -6.02
CA ALA A 246 -9.76 11.87 -6.95
C ALA A 246 -9.67 11.09 -8.28
N PRO A 247 -10.80 10.63 -8.84
CA PRO A 247 -10.82 9.82 -10.05
C PRO A 247 -10.49 10.65 -11.30
N LYS A 248 -9.93 9.99 -12.32
CA LYS A 248 -9.62 10.62 -13.61
C LYS A 248 -10.85 11.13 -14.37
N GLU A 249 -12.03 10.61 -14.04
CA GLU A 249 -13.29 11.00 -14.68
C GLU A 249 -13.81 12.37 -14.23
N ASN A 250 -13.20 12.98 -13.21
CA ASN A 250 -13.57 14.32 -12.74
C ASN A 250 -13.41 15.38 -13.85
N ASP A 251 -14.49 16.12 -14.17
CA ASP A 251 -14.56 17.01 -15.35
C ASP A 251 -14.80 18.50 -15.00
N GLY A 252 -14.77 18.86 -13.72
CA GLY A 252 -15.08 20.19 -13.19
C GLY A 252 -16.57 20.44 -12.92
N THR A 253 -17.46 19.69 -13.59
CA THR A 253 -18.92 19.74 -13.39
C THR A 253 -19.41 18.58 -12.52
N ASN A 254 -19.04 17.36 -12.91
CA ASN A 254 -19.29 16.12 -12.20
C ASN A 254 -17.97 15.67 -11.58
N TYR A 255 -17.94 15.60 -10.25
CA TYR A 255 -16.77 15.15 -9.53
C TYR A 255 -17.10 14.49 -8.21
N CYS A 256 -16.22 13.61 -7.76
CA CYS A 256 -16.20 13.08 -6.39
C CYS A 256 -14.75 12.99 -5.94
N TYR A 257 -14.44 13.41 -4.71
CA TYR A 257 -13.08 13.28 -4.18
C TYR A 257 -13.09 13.14 -2.66
N THR A 258 -12.01 12.60 -2.09
CA THR A 258 -11.85 12.40 -0.65
C THR A 258 -11.60 13.72 0.09
N LYS A 259 -12.12 13.83 1.32
CA LYS A 259 -11.94 15.02 2.18
C LYS A 259 -11.40 14.67 3.55
N TYR A 260 -12.02 13.73 4.24
CA TYR A 260 -11.65 13.32 5.60
C TYR A 260 -11.73 11.81 5.78
N LEU A 261 -10.96 11.30 6.74
CA LEU A 261 -11.06 9.95 7.27
C LEU A 261 -11.43 10.04 8.75
N LYS A 262 -12.64 9.59 9.09
CA LYS A 262 -13.23 9.80 10.42
C LYS A 262 -13.28 8.51 11.21
N PHE A 263 -12.70 8.52 12.41
CA PHE A 263 -12.69 7.39 13.34
C PHE A 263 -13.70 7.64 14.45
N ILE A 264 -14.65 6.73 14.65
CA ILE A 264 -15.68 6.84 15.70
C ILE A 264 -15.59 5.62 16.62
N ARG A 265 -15.24 5.84 17.89
CA ARG A 265 -15.28 4.82 18.94
C ARG A 265 -16.53 5.04 19.78
N GLY A 266 -17.50 4.14 19.66
CA GLY A 266 -18.83 4.31 20.26
C GLY A 266 -19.52 5.59 19.74
N ARG A 267 -19.56 6.64 20.56
CA ARG A 267 -20.16 7.95 20.21
C ARG A 267 -19.15 9.08 20.06
N LYS A 268 -17.85 8.79 20.20
CA LYS A 268 -16.80 9.81 20.17
C LYS A 268 -16.04 9.75 18.85
N THR A 269 -15.99 10.88 18.14
CA THR A 269 -15.04 11.07 17.05
C THR A 269 -13.64 11.24 17.62
N LEU A 270 -12.69 10.49 17.10
CA LEU A 270 -11.28 10.55 17.50
C LEU A 270 -10.55 11.63 16.69
N PHE A 271 -9.47 12.15 17.27
CA PHE A 271 -8.46 13.02 16.64
C PHE A 271 -8.90 14.42 16.19
N ASP A 272 -10.18 14.76 16.28
CA ASP A 272 -10.68 16.07 15.88
C ASP A 272 -11.82 16.54 16.80
N GLU A 273 -11.70 17.75 17.32
CA GLU A 273 -12.71 18.39 18.18
C GLU A 273 -13.95 18.82 17.37
N ASP A 274 -13.74 19.17 16.08
CA ASP A 274 -14.81 19.59 15.17
C ASP A 274 -15.55 18.40 14.52
N LEU A 275 -15.19 17.16 14.89
CA LEU A 275 -15.83 15.92 14.47
C LEU A 275 -15.77 15.63 12.95
N ASN A 276 -14.89 16.30 12.21
CA ASN A 276 -14.63 16.04 10.79
C ASN A 276 -13.75 14.81 10.60
N GLY A 277 -12.72 14.66 11.44
CA GLY A 277 -11.74 13.57 11.37
C GLY A 277 -10.39 14.02 10.81
N LEU A 278 -9.59 13.06 10.37
CA LEU A 278 -8.26 13.31 9.84
C LEU A 278 -8.32 13.79 8.39
N LEU A 279 -7.48 14.75 8.00
CA LEU A 279 -7.46 15.30 6.65
C LEU A 279 -7.02 14.24 5.62
N LEU A 280 -7.84 14.03 4.59
CA LEU A 280 -7.59 13.13 3.45
C LEU A 280 -8.06 13.83 2.16
N TYR A 281 -7.55 15.03 1.91
CA TYR A 281 -8.18 16.00 1.01
C TYR A 281 -7.55 16.02 -0.38
N ALA A 282 -8.30 15.59 -1.40
CA ALA A 282 -7.89 15.62 -2.79
C ALA A 282 -8.78 16.60 -3.59
N PRO A 283 -8.55 17.93 -3.55
CA PRO A 283 -9.45 18.95 -4.10
C PRO A 283 -9.52 19.04 -5.63
N PHE A 284 -9.39 17.93 -6.33
CA PHE A 284 -9.33 17.90 -7.78
C PHE A 284 -10.72 17.70 -8.37
N ALA A 285 -11.41 18.81 -8.62
CA ALA A 285 -12.70 18.80 -9.32
C ALA A 285 -12.56 18.45 -10.81
N THR A 286 -11.36 18.63 -11.40
CA THR A 286 -11.03 18.24 -12.76
C THR A 286 -9.75 17.41 -12.73
N ALA A 287 -9.73 16.29 -13.45
CA ALA A 287 -8.55 15.44 -13.54
C ALA A 287 -7.44 16.10 -14.36
N LEU A 288 -6.21 15.97 -13.86
CA LEU A 288 -5.02 16.42 -14.56
C LEU A 288 -4.52 15.28 -15.45
N GLY A 289 -4.43 15.52 -16.76
CA GLY A 289 -3.91 14.53 -17.71
C GLY A 289 -4.75 13.26 -17.89
N ASN A 290 -6.02 13.26 -17.46
CA ASN A 290 -6.91 12.09 -17.50
C ASN A 290 -6.35 10.88 -16.73
N MET A 291 -5.70 11.15 -15.60
CA MET A 291 -5.10 10.17 -14.70
C MET A 291 -5.77 10.18 -13.33
N ASP A 292 -5.73 9.04 -12.65
CA ASP A 292 -6.24 8.90 -11.29
C ASP A 292 -5.26 9.57 -10.32
N MET A 293 -5.76 10.52 -9.52
CA MET A 293 -4.94 11.37 -8.66
C MET A 293 -4.82 10.72 -7.28
N VAL A 294 -3.96 9.70 -7.21
CA VAL A 294 -3.70 8.93 -5.99
C VAL A 294 -2.60 9.62 -5.19
N GLY A 295 -2.93 10.09 -3.98
CA GLY A 295 -1.94 10.66 -3.07
C GLY A 295 -1.36 12.01 -3.49
N GLU A 296 -1.98 12.70 -4.45
CA GLU A 296 -1.51 14.00 -4.96
C GLU A 296 -2.05 15.21 -4.19
N GLY A 297 -3.03 15.00 -3.32
CA GLY A 297 -3.65 16.02 -2.47
C GLY A 297 -2.93 16.21 -1.14
N GLN A 298 -3.69 16.71 -0.16
CA GLN A 298 -3.22 17.13 1.15
C GLN A 298 -3.73 16.16 2.22
N SER A 299 -2.81 15.38 2.77
CA SER A 299 -3.09 14.48 3.89
C SER A 299 -1.87 14.33 4.78
N ILE A 300 -2.13 14.11 6.08
CA ILE A 300 -1.12 13.65 7.04
C ILE A 300 -1.00 12.13 7.06
N ILE A 301 -1.85 11.44 6.31
CA ILE A 301 -1.88 9.99 6.14
C ILE A 301 -1.30 9.69 4.78
N GLY A 302 -0.39 8.72 4.74
CA GLY A 302 0.10 8.13 3.52
C GLY A 302 -0.23 6.65 3.44
N ASN A 303 -0.35 6.16 2.22
CA ASN A 303 -0.59 4.74 1.99
C ASN A 303 0.69 3.90 2.03
N TYR A 304 1.85 4.54 1.87
CA TYR A 304 3.18 3.92 1.89
C TYR A 304 3.32 2.76 0.90
N SER A 305 3.05 3.09 -0.36
CA SER A 305 3.20 2.20 -1.51
C SER A 305 4.14 2.79 -2.57
N ASP A 306 4.39 2.03 -3.63
CA ASP A 306 5.13 2.53 -4.80
C ASP A 306 4.36 3.57 -5.65
N VAL A 307 3.11 3.86 -5.30
CA VAL A 307 2.28 4.91 -5.92
C VAL A 307 2.17 6.13 -5.00
N ASP A 308 1.86 5.91 -3.72
CA ASP A 308 1.80 6.97 -2.70
C ASP A 308 2.84 6.70 -1.61
N MET A 309 3.96 7.42 -1.71
CA MET A 309 5.13 7.22 -0.86
C MET A 309 5.03 7.91 0.50
N LYS A 310 3.94 8.62 0.81
CA LYS A 310 3.75 9.26 2.12
C LYS A 310 3.78 8.19 3.22
N GLU A 311 4.39 8.51 4.36
CA GLU A 311 4.40 7.59 5.50
C GLU A 311 2.99 7.33 6.05
N PRO A 312 2.70 6.13 6.57
CA PRO A 312 1.47 5.88 7.30
C PRO A 312 1.36 6.79 8.51
N LEU A 313 0.13 7.16 8.88
CA LEU A 313 -0.06 7.86 10.14
C LEU A 313 0.03 6.85 11.29
N PHE A 314 1.13 6.89 12.03
CA PHE A 314 1.27 6.18 13.29
C PHE A 314 0.70 7.00 14.44
N PHE A 315 -0.15 6.39 15.26
CA PHE A 315 -0.70 7.04 16.43
C PHE A 315 0.38 7.15 17.51
N PRO A 316 0.55 8.31 18.17
CA PRO A 316 1.50 8.46 19.28
C PRO A 316 1.26 7.47 20.43
N THR A 317 -0.02 7.09 20.63
CA THR A 317 -0.43 6.02 21.51
C THR A 317 -1.31 5.06 20.71
N PRO A 318 -0.94 3.78 20.58
CA PRO A 318 -1.76 2.80 19.88
C PRO A 318 -3.16 2.71 20.47
N LEU A 319 -4.16 2.54 19.61
CA LEU A 319 -5.53 2.37 20.04
C LEU A 319 -5.75 0.91 20.43
N VAL A 320 -6.10 0.65 21.68
CA VAL A 320 -6.38 -0.71 22.18
C VAL A 320 -7.88 -0.92 22.28
N TYR A 321 -8.32 -2.05 21.72
CA TYR A 321 -9.70 -2.51 21.71
C TYR A 321 -9.82 -3.91 22.31
N GLY A 322 -10.66 -4.03 23.33
CA GLY A 322 -10.98 -5.30 23.97
C GLY A 322 -12.19 -6.00 23.35
N PRO A 323 -12.52 -7.21 23.83
CA PRO A 323 -13.67 -7.99 23.39
C PRO A 323 -14.97 -7.20 23.30
N GLY A 324 -15.64 -7.25 22.15
CA GLY A 324 -16.93 -6.60 21.91
C GLY A 324 -16.88 -5.08 21.69
N GLU A 325 -15.71 -4.45 21.76
CA GLU A 325 -15.58 -3.04 21.43
C GLU A 325 -15.69 -2.80 19.92
N GLU A 326 -16.19 -1.62 19.56
CA GLU A 326 -16.40 -1.20 18.18
C GLU A 326 -15.53 0.01 17.81
N LEU A 327 -15.14 0.05 16.54
CA LEU A 327 -14.58 1.21 15.87
C LEU A 327 -15.25 1.30 14.51
N ASN A 328 -15.83 2.44 14.18
CA ASN A 328 -16.34 2.73 12.84
C ASN A 328 -15.42 3.72 12.15
N ILE A 329 -15.07 3.45 10.90
CA ILE A 329 -14.23 4.33 10.10
C ILE A 329 -15.05 4.80 8.90
N TYR A 330 -15.09 6.10 8.66
CA TYR A 330 -15.84 6.69 7.55
C TYR A 330 -14.92 7.43 6.59
N LEU A 331 -15.13 7.21 5.30
CA LEU A 331 -14.63 8.05 4.24
C LEU A 331 -15.61 9.21 4.02
N THR A 332 -15.15 10.43 4.23
CA THR A 332 -15.92 11.63 3.86
C THR A 332 -15.50 12.07 2.46
N THR A 333 -16.45 12.18 1.54
CA THR A 333 -16.24 12.66 0.16
C THR A 333 -17.00 13.95 -0.11
N VAL A 334 -16.49 14.75 -1.06
CA VAL A 334 -17.23 15.87 -1.65
C VAL A 334 -17.71 15.47 -3.03
N LYS A 335 -18.96 15.80 -3.36
CA LYS A 335 -19.54 15.55 -4.67
C LYS A 335 -20.05 16.83 -5.33
N GLY A 336 -19.71 17.02 -6.61
CA GLY A 336 -20.30 18.04 -7.49
C GLY A 336 -21.10 17.42 -8.63
N GLY A 337 -22.20 18.09 -9.03
CA GLY A 337 -23.06 17.64 -10.13
C GLY A 337 -23.62 16.24 -9.92
N ASN A 338 -23.59 15.42 -10.99
CA ASN A 338 -23.97 14.01 -10.91
C ASN A 338 -22.93 13.13 -10.20
N GLY A 339 -21.73 13.68 -9.95
CA GLY A 339 -20.59 13.04 -9.31
C GLY A 339 -19.94 11.94 -10.15
N GLN A 340 -18.69 11.65 -9.84
CA GLN A 340 -17.96 10.52 -10.42
C GLN A 340 -17.79 9.41 -9.38
N ASN A 341 -17.52 8.20 -9.84
CA ASN A 341 -17.33 7.07 -8.95
C ASN A 341 -15.89 7.04 -8.48
N ILE A 342 -15.69 6.93 -7.17
CA ILE A 342 -14.47 6.35 -6.60
C ILE A 342 -14.73 4.85 -6.47
N SER A 343 -14.06 4.05 -7.28
CA SER A 343 -14.29 2.61 -7.36
C SER A 343 -13.83 1.88 -6.09
N THR A 344 -14.31 0.64 -5.87
CA THR A 344 -13.94 -0.18 -4.70
C THR A 344 -12.45 -0.50 -4.57
N LEU A 345 -11.68 -0.34 -5.65
CA LEU A 345 -10.23 -0.53 -5.66
C LEU A 345 -9.45 0.77 -5.36
N GLU A 346 -10.12 1.92 -5.37
CA GLU A 346 -9.52 3.25 -5.27
C GLU A 346 -9.65 3.87 -3.89
N HIS A 347 -10.50 3.31 -3.01
CA HIS A 347 -10.70 3.82 -1.66
C HIS A 347 -10.40 2.79 -0.57
N GLU A 348 -9.54 1.81 -0.84
CA GLU A 348 -9.14 0.83 0.18
C GLU A 348 -8.13 1.42 1.16
N ILE A 349 -8.32 1.16 2.46
CA ILE A 349 -7.36 1.52 3.52
C ILE A 349 -6.77 0.25 4.14
N ALA A 350 -5.63 0.40 4.81
CA ALA A 350 -5.07 -0.66 5.65
C ALA A 350 -4.81 -0.15 7.07
N LEU A 351 -5.19 -0.93 8.08
CA LEU A 351 -4.82 -0.68 9.46
C LEU A 351 -3.64 -1.55 9.86
N ILE A 352 -2.68 -0.98 10.57
CA ILE A 352 -1.53 -1.71 11.10
C ILE A 352 -1.93 -2.23 12.47
N GLU A 353 -2.22 -3.52 12.55
CA GLU A 353 -2.85 -4.12 13.72
C GLU A 353 -1.97 -5.21 14.34
N ARG A 354 -1.95 -5.27 15.67
CA ARG A 354 -1.55 -6.47 16.41
C ARG A 354 -2.78 -7.09 17.04
N VAL A 355 -2.92 -8.39 16.84
CA VAL A 355 -3.92 -9.22 17.51
C VAL A 355 -3.21 -10.00 18.59
N LYS A 356 -3.79 -10.01 19.80
CA LYS A 356 -3.39 -10.86 20.91
C LYS A 356 -4.56 -11.77 21.27
N LEU A 357 -4.30 -13.07 21.36
CA LEU A 357 -5.28 -14.05 21.84
C LEU A 357 -5.37 -13.97 23.37
N LEU A 358 -6.59 -13.90 23.88
CA LEU A 358 -6.90 -13.93 25.31
C LEU A 358 -7.27 -15.35 25.72
N GLU A 359 -6.93 -15.73 26.95
CA GLU A 359 -7.24 -17.05 27.53
C GLU A 359 -8.74 -17.31 27.69
#